data_AF-A0A955SQN9-F1
#
_entry.id   AF-A0A955SQN9-F1
#
_cell.length_a   1.000
_cell.length_b   1.000
_cell.length_c   1.000
_cell.angle_alpha   90.00
_cell.angle_beta   90.00
_cell.angle_gamma   90.00
#
_symmetry.space_group_name_H-M   'P 1'
#
loop_
_entity.id
_entity.type
_entity.pdbx_description
1 polymer ?
#
loop_
_entity_poly.entity_id
_entity_poly.type
_entity_poly.pdbx_seq_one_letter_code
_entity_poly.pdbx_strand_id
1 'polypeptide(L)'
;MKALSLFIPLFQTVLSPHLMATAETSAQKYEIIDLGVIEGREEDHYLAKCINNRGQVAGDIWDASAKPRYSDGIFIWDATGGMRNIDYSFGNTWVWVQDFNNHGLILGSTRERVGTGWPSSFFWDETHGLSHYVAEGLEGIATSLTNQGKILFVPRPPTPNDPESEFNGPT
;
A
#
# COMPACT_ATOMS: atom_id res chain seq x y z
N MET A 1 -24.27 -36.21 -86.47
CA MET A 1 -24.57 -35.97 -85.05
C MET A 1 -23.50 -36.68 -84.21
N LYS A 2 -22.57 -35.92 -83.63
CA LYS A 2 -21.47 -36.41 -82.80
C LYS A 2 -21.84 -36.14 -81.33
N ALA A 3 -21.80 -37.17 -80.48
CA ALA A 3 -21.95 -37.01 -79.03
C ALA A 3 -20.57 -36.69 -78.43
N LEU A 4 -20.50 -35.61 -77.65
CA LEU A 4 -19.30 -35.13 -76.96
C LEU A 4 -19.40 -35.57 -75.49
N SER A 5 -18.50 -36.47 -75.07
CA SER A 5 -18.39 -36.93 -73.68
C SER A 5 -17.56 -35.93 -72.87
N LEU A 6 -18.14 -35.33 -71.83
CA LEU A 6 -17.44 -34.40 -70.92
C LEU A 6 -16.87 -35.18 -69.72
N PHE A 7 -15.55 -35.11 -69.54
CA PHE A 7 -14.82 -35.63 -68.38
C PHE A 7 -14.82 -34.57 -67.27
N ILE A 8 -15.24 -34.91 -66.05
CA ILE A 8 -15.11 -34.06 -64.86
C ILE A 8 -13.96 -34.61 -64.01
N PRO A 9 -12.89 -33.85 -63.70
CA PRO A 9 -11.88 -34.32 -62.77
C PRO A 9 -12.35 -34.16 -61.32
N LEU A 10 -12.11 -35.18 -60.50
CA LEU A 10 -12.22 -35.10 -59.04
C LEU A 10 -11.12 -34.17 -58.50
N PHE A 11 -11.50 -33.11 -57.80
CA PHE A 11 -10.56 -32.38 -56.94
C PHE A 11 -10.35 -33.18 -55.65
N GLN A 12 -9.15 -33.72 -55.44
CA GLN A 12 -8.73 -34.18 -54.11
C GLN A 12 -8.25 -32.96 -53.31
N THR A 13 -9.01 -32.61 -52.27
CA THR A 13 -8.57 -31.61 -51.29
C THR A 13 -7.61 -32.29 -50.31
N VAL A 14 -6.33 -31.96 -50.41
CA VAL A 14 -5.35 -32.34 -49.38
C VAL A 14 -5.52 -31.36 -48.22
N LEU A 15 -6.05 -31.84 -47.09
CA LEU A 15 -6.05 -31.08 -45.83
C LEU A 15 -4.61 -31.01 -45.31
N SER A 16 -3.99 -29.83 -45.37
CA SER A 16 -2.74 -29.56 -44.67
C SER A 16 -2.95 -29.70 -43.16
N PRO A 17 -2.13 -30.46 -42.42
CA PRO A 17 -2.09 -30.37 -40.97
C PRO A 17 -1.34 -29.08 -40.64
N HIS A 18 -2.05 -27.95 -40.69
CA HIS A 18 -1.57 -26.73 -40.06
C HIS A 18 -1.66 -26.98 -38.56
N LEU A 19 -0.53 -27.46 -38.03
CA LEU A 19 -0.07 -27.39 -36.65
C LEU A 19 -1.04 -26.57 -35.77
N MET A 20 -1.98 -27.27 -35.13
CA MET A 20 -2.77 -26.68 -34.06
C MET A 20 -1.81 -26.54 -32.88
N ALA A 21 -1.03 -25.47 -32.85
CA ALA A 21 -0.35 -25.05 -31.64
C ALA A 21 -1.45 -24.77 -30.62
N THR A 22 -1.65 -25.72 -29.72
CA THR A 22 -2.43 -25.51 -28.51
C THR A 22 -1.73 -24.41 -27.73
N ALA A 23 -2.29 -23.20 -27.77
CA ALA A 23 -1.87 -22.14 -26.88
C ALA A 23 -2.20 -22.60 -25.45
N GLU A 24 -1.21 -23.14 -24.76
CA GLU A 24 -1.31 -23.34 -23.33
C GLU A 24 -1.48 -21.97 -22.70
N THR A 25 -2.69 -21.71 -22.21
CA THR A 25 -2.97 -20.50 -21.45
C THR A 25 -2.21 -20.64 -20.15
N SER A 26 -1.17 -19.83 -19.96
CA SER A 26 -0.45 -19.75 -18.69
C SER A 26 -1.44 -19.33 -17.61
N ALA A 27 -1.79 -20.25 -16.72
CA ALA A 27 -2.58 -19.93 -15.55
C ALA A 27 -1.73 -19.04 -14.63
N GLN A 28 -2.29 -17.90 -14.21
CA GLN A 28 -1.68 -17.07 -13.18
C GLN A 28 -1.48 -17.91 -11.92
N LYS A 29 -0.23 -18.06 -11.49
CA LYS A 29 0.09 -18.66 -10.19
C LYS A 29 0.16 -17.56 -9.14
N TYR A 30 -0.34 -17.88 -7.95
CA TYR A 30 -0.29 -17.02 -6.78
C TYR A 30 0.49 -17.75 -5.70
N GLU A 31 1.30 -17.00 -4.97
CA GLU A 31 1.98 -17.47 -3.77
C GLU A 31 1.31 -16.84 -2.56
N ILE A 32 1.03 -17.65 -1.55
CA ILE A 32 0.55 -17.18 -0.26
C ILE A 32 1.76 -17.16 0.66
N ILE A 33 2.15 -15.96 1.08
CA ILE A 33 3.26 -15.76 2.01
C ILE A 33 2.67 -15.48 3.39
N ASP A 34 3.05 -16.31 4.35
CA ASP A 34 2.81 -16.02 5.77
C ASP A 34 3.84 -14.97 6.23
N LEU A 35 3.34 -13.82 6.66
CA LEU A 35 4.19 -12.73 7.16
C LEU A 35 4.68 -12.99 8.60
N GLY A 36 4.11 -13.97 9.29
CA GLY A 36 4.40 -14.30 10.67
C GLY A 36 3.65 -13.41 11.66
N VAL A 37 4.19 -13.32 12.87
CA VAL A 37 3.73 -12.45 13.97
C VAL A 37 4.94 -11.87 14.68
N ILE A 38 4.73 -10.86 15.51
CA ILE A 38 5.78 -10.28 16.35
C ILE A 38 5.80 -11.04 17.68
N GLU A 39 6.98 -11.54 18.07
CA GLU A 39 7.17 -12.24 19.34
C GLU A 39 6.70 -11.38 20.53
N GLY A 40 5.87 -11.96 21.40
CA GLY A 40 5.26 -11.31 22.55
C GLY A 40 4.04 -10.43 22.22
N ARG A 41 3.57 -10.41 20.98
CA ARG A 41 2.35 -9.72 20.53
C ARG A 41 1.40 -10.63 19.74
N GLU A 42 1.47 -11.95 19.95
CA GLU A 42 0.76 -12.95 19.15
C GLU A 42 -0.78 -12.85 19.24
N GLU A 43 -1.29 -12.23 20.30
CA GLU A 43 -2.73 -12.00 20.49
C GLU A 43 -3.24 -10.74 19.76
N ASP A 44 -2.34 -9.87 19.28
CA ASP A 44 -2.69 -8.65 18.58
C ASP A 44 -3.16 -8.92 17.14
N HIS A 45 -3.85 -7.93 16.59
CA HIS A 45 -4.37 -8.03 15.22
C HIS A 45 -3.48 -7.22 14.27
N TYR A 46 -3.05 -7.84 13.18
CA TYR A 46 -2.19 -7.23 12.18
C TYR A 46 -2.96 -6.97 10.88
N LEU A 47 -2.83 -5.78 10.33
CA LEU A 47 -3.41 -5.40 9.05
C LEU A 47 -2.32 -4.92 8.11
N ALA A 48 -1.99 -5.70 7.07
CA ALA A 48 -1.13 -5.23 6.00
C ALA A 48 -1.84 -4.11 5.21
N LYS A 49 -1.20 -2.95 5.10
CA LYS A 49 -1.79 -1.74 4.50
C LYS A 49 -1.21 -1.43 3.13
N CYS A 50 0.08 -1.64 2.97
CA CYS A 50 0.81 -1.28 1.76
C CYS A 50 1.99 -2.23 1.52
N ILE A 51 2.34 -2.38 0.25
CA ILE A 51 3.48 -3.16 -0.22
C ILE A 51 4.23 -2.33 -1.25
N ASN A 52 5.57 -2.33 -1.20
CA ASN A 52 6.39 -1.63 -2.19
C ASN A 52 6.95 -2.59 -3.25
N ASN A 53 7.58 -2.06 -4.30
CA ASN A 53 8.13 -2.86 -5.40
C ASN A 53 9.34 -3.73 -5.01
N ARG A 54 9.84 -3.60 -3.77
CA ARG A 54 10.87 -4.48 -3.21
C ARG A 54 10.26 -5.66 -2.45
N GLY A 55 8.92 -5.76 -2.41
CA GLY A 55 8.20 -6.79 -1.69
C GLY A 55 8.15 -6.57 -0.17
N GLN A 56 8.54 -5.38 0.31
CA GLN A 56 8.40 -5.05 1.72
C GLN A 56 6.96 -4.65 1.99
N VAL A 57 6.43 -5.01 3.16
CA VAL A 57 5.05 -4.74 3.57
C VAL A 57 5.08 -3.84 4.80
N ALA A 58 4.23 -2.83 4.85
CA ALA A 58 3.97 -2.07 6.07
C ALA A 58 2.50 -2.15 6.45
N GLY A 59 2.22 -2.08 7.75
CA GLY A 59 0.87 -2.25 8.25
C GLY A 59 0.64 -1.79 9.68
N ASP A 60 -0.59 -1.94 10.12
CA ASP A 60 -1.07 -1.48 11.42
C ASP A 60 -1.07 -2.65 12.42
N ILE A 61 -0.73 -2.38 13.68
CA ILE A 61 -0.87 -3.31 14.80
C ILE A 61 -1.96 -2.80 15.73
N TRP A 62 -2.98 -3.63 15.95
CA TRP A 62 -4.11 -3.32 16.81
C TRP A 62 -4.03 -4.12 18.11
N ASP A 63 -3.92 -3.40 19.22
CA ASP A 63 -3.95 -3.97 20.57
C ASP A 63 -5.28 -4.69 20.78
N ALA A 64 -5.21 -6.02 20.93
CA ALA A 64 -6.40 -6.84 21.10
C ALA A 64 -7.03 -6.74 22.51
N SER A 65 -6.23 -6.32 23.49
CA SER A 65 -6.63 -6.15 24.88
C SER A 65 -7.31 -4.79 25.14
N ALA A 66 -6.98 -3.79 24.32
CA ALA A 66 -7.50 -2.43 24.42
C ALA A 66 -9.04 -2.35 24.31
N LYS A 67 -9.65 -1.55 25.19
CA LYS A 67 -11.07 -1.17 25.12
C LYS A 67 -11.25 0.35 25.14
N PRO A 68 -11.76 0.98 24.06
CA PRO A 68 -12.01 0.40 22.73
C PRO A 68 -10.71 -0.10 22.07
N ARG A 69 -10.81 -1.00 21.07
CA ARG A 69 -9.65 -1.42 20.27
C ARG A 69 -9.14 -0.25 19.43
N TYR A 70 -7.83 -0.15 19.31
CA TYR A 70 -7.18 0.83 18.44
C TYR A 70 -5.84 0.31 17.96
N SER A 71 -5.37 0.91 16.87
CA SER A 71 -4.02 0.71 16.38
C SER A 71 -3.04 1.52 17.23
N ASP A 72 -2.09 0.83 17.86
CA ASP A 72 -1.10 1.39 18.79
C ASP A 72 0.34 1.25 18.28
N GLY A 73 0.52 0.55 17.16
CA GLY A 73 1.81 0.38 16.51
C GLY A 73 1.68 0.19 15.02
N ILE A 74 2.82 0.19 14.35
CA ILE A 74 2.92 -0.12 12.93
C ILE A 74 4.03 -1.16 12.76
N PHE A 75 3.87 -2.08 11.83
CA PHE A 75 4.90 -3.07 11.52
C PHE A 75 5.46 -2.85 10.12
N ILE A 76 6.69 -3.32 9.94
CA ILE A 76 7.28 -3.58 8.62
C ILE A 76 7.65 -5.05 8.53
N TRP A 77 7.47 -5.63 7.36
CA TRP A 77 7.90 -6.97 7.03
C TRP A 77 8.76 -6.95 5.78
N ASP A 78 9.81 -7.75 5.78
CA ASP A 78 10.51 -8.17 4.58
C ASP A 78 10.98 -9.62 4.73
N ALA A 79 11.31 -10.26 3.61
CA ALA A 79 11.69 -11.67 3.60
C ALA A 79 12.96 -11.98 4.40
N THR A 80 13.81 -10.98 4.68
CA THR A 80 15.08 -11.17 5.40
C THR A 80 14.95 -10.98 6.90
N GLY A 81 14.19 -9.99 7.33
CA GLY A 81 14.02 -9.60 8.73
C GLY A 81 12.73 -10.10 9.37
N GLY A 82 11.80 -10.65 8.58
CA GLY A 82 10.46 -11.00 9.06
C GLY A 82 9.67 -9.77 9.50
N MET A 83 8.60 -9.99 10.27
CA MET A 83 7.76 -8.93 10.80
C MET A 83 8.42 -8.28 12.01
N ARG A 84 8.57 -6.97 11.99
CA ARG A 84 9.13 -6.17 13.08
C ARG A 84 8.25 -4.96 13.36
N ASN A 85 8.09 -4.65 14.65
CA ASN A 85 7.42 -3.42 15.07
C ASN A 85 8.34 -2.24 14.76
N ILE A 86 7.77 -1.15 14.26
CA ILE A 86 8.47 0.13 14.13
C ILE A 86 8.20 0.92 15.41
N ASP A 87 9.29 1.25 16.12
CA ASP A 87 9.36 2.11 17.31
C ASP A 87 8.13 2.11 18.25
N TYR A 88 8.35 1.53 19.44
CA TYR A 88 7.33 1.13 20.42
C TYR A 88 6.50 2.26 21.07
N SER A 89 6.70 3.53 20.73
CA SER A 89 6.22 4.65 21.58
C SER A 89 5.46 5.72 20.81
N PHE A 90 4.30 5.36 20.27
CA PHE A 90 3.26 6.36 19.99
C PHE A 90 2.41 6.67 21.24
N GLY A 91 2.65 5.97 22.36
CA GLY A 91 1.96 6.20 23.63
C GLY A 91 0.46 6.00 23.51
N ASN A 92 -0.34 6.92 24.03
CA ASN A 92 -1.80 6.86 24.01
C ASN A 92 -2.41 7.46 22.73
N THR A 93 -1.87 7.07 21.58
CA THR A 93 -2.15 7.71 20.27
C THR A 93 -2.54 6.63 19.26
N TRP A 94 -3.61 6.88 18.51
CA TRP A 94 -3.95 6.06 17.36
C TRP A 94 -2.94 6.28 16.26
N VAL A 95 -2.41 5.21 15.69
CA VAL A 95 -1.48 5.29 14.57
C VAL A 95 -1.92 4.42 13.41
N TRP A 96 -1.70 4.88 12.19
CA TRP A 96 -1.96 4.07 11.01
C TRP A 96 -1.05 4.45 9.86
N VAL A 97 -0.72 3.44 9.05
CA VAL A 97 0.03 3.60 7.81
C VAL A 97 -0.90 4.14 6.71
N GLN A 98 -0.41 5.15 5.99
CA GLN A 98 -1.10 5.75 4.85
C GLN A 98 -0.48 5.31 3.52
N ASP A 99 0.86 5.36 3.42
CA ASP A 99 1.57 5.06 2.18
C ASP A 99 2.99 4.54 2.45
N PHE A 100 3.57 3.88 1.46
CA PHE A 100 4.90 3.28 1.54
C PHE A 100 5.58 3.27 0.18
N ASN A 101 6.72 3.95 0.07
CA ASN A 101 7.39 4.09 -1.20
C ASN A 101 8.47 3.02 -1.45
N ASN A 102 8.97 2.97 -2.67
CA ASN A 102 10.00 2.02 -3.11
C ASN A 102 11.40 2.28 -2.52
N HIS A 103 11.56 3.34 -1.73
CA HIS A 103 12.79 3.61 -0.97
C HIS A 103 12.72 3.11 0.46
N GLY A 104 11.55 2.70 0.95
CA GLY A 104 11.39 2.22 2.33
C GLY A 104 10.92 3.30 3.28
N LEU A 105 10.47 4.44 2.76
CA LEU A 105 9.90 5.52 3.55
C LEU A 105 8.39 5.27 3.70
N ILE A 106 7.96 5.17 4.95
CA ILE A 106 6.56 5.05 5.37
C ILE A 106 6.03 6.44 5.68
N LEU A 107 4.86 6.74 5.15
CA LEU A 107 4.02 7.85 5.58
C LEU A 107 2.88 7.28 6.42
N GLY A 108 2.66 7.86 7.60
CA GLY A 108 1.55 7.50 8.46
C GLY A 108 0.92 8.70 9.13
N SER A 109 -0.08 8.44 9.95
CA SER A 109 -0.77 9.45 10.72
C SER A 109 -0.99 8.99 12.15
N THR A 110 -0.99 9.96 13.05
CA THR A 110 -1.16 9.81 14.49
C THR A 110 -2.33 10.65 14.95
N ARG A 111 -3.10 10.21 15.94
CA ARG A 111 -4.15 11.01 16.57
C ARG A 111 -4.24 10.69 18.06
N GLU A 112 -4.21 11.71 18.90
CA GLU A 112 -4.37 11.53 20.35
C GLU A 112 -5.70 10.81 20.67
N ARG A 113 -5.66 9.83 21.59
CA ARG A 113 -6.87 9.10 22.01
C ARG A 113 -7.84 9.98 22.79
N VAL A 114 -7.31 10.92 23.55
CA VAL A 114 -8.07 11.79 24.45
C VAL A 114 -7.71 13.23 24.10
N GLY A 115 -8.59 13.88 23.35
CA GLY A 115 -8.39 15.24 22.87
C GLY A 115 -9.24 15.54 21.65
N THR A 116 -9.32 16.81 21.27
CA THR A 116 -9.89 17.25 20.00
C THR A 116 -8.83 17.42 18.92
N GLY A 117 -7.60 16.96 19.18
CA GLY A 117 -6.46 17.09 18.29
C GLY A 117 -6.72 16.46 16.93
N TRP A 118 -6.35 17.19 15.88
CA TRP A 118 -6.34 16.69 14.52
C TRP A 118 -5.21 15.66 14.34
N PRO A 119 -5.36 14.71 13.39
CA PRO A 119 -4.28 13.79 13.10
C PRO A 119 -3.02 14.53 12.64
N SER A 120 -1.86 14.14 13.16
CA SER A 120 -0.54 14.61 12.71
C SER A 120 0.12 13.56 11.83
N SER A 121 0.80 13.98 10.78
CA SER A 121 1.51 13.07 9.88
C SER A 121 2.90 12.72 10.44
N PHE A 122 3.34 11.49 10.24
CA PHE A 122 4.69 11.07 10.56
C PHE A 122 5.33 10.35 9.38
N PHE A 123 6.66 10.33 9.39
CA PHE A 123 7.51 9.62 8.47
C PHE A 123 8.37 8.64 9.23
N TRP A 124 8.62 7.49 8.64
CA TRP A 124 9.60 6.55 9.17
C TRP A 124 10.39 5.92 8.03
N ASP A 125 11.70 5.85 8.22
CA ASP A 125 12.55 4.95 7.45
C ASP A 125 13.59 4.32 8.38
N GLU A 126 14.19 3.23 7.92
CA GLU A 126 15.14 2.45 8.72
C GLU A 126 16.43 3.22 9.06
N THR A 127 16.75 4.28 8.29
CA THR A 127 17.98 5.06 8.48
C THR A 127 17.79 6.18 9.49
N HIS A 128 16.64 6.86 9.47
CA HIS A 128 16.37 8.05 10.26
C HIS A 128 15.41 7.79 11.43
N GLY A 129 14.75 6.63 11.46
CA GLY A 129 13.73 6.32 12.45
C GLY A 129 12.48 7.19 12.27
N LEU A 130 11.70 7.33 13.35
CA LEU A 130 10.47 8.10 13.36
C LEU A 130 10.75 9.61 13.33
N SER A 131 10.14 10.31 12.37
CA SER A 131 10.15 11.77 12.25
C SER A 131 8.72 12.29 12.14
N HIS A 132 8.30 13.17 13.04
CA HIS A 132 7.01 13.87 12.91
C HIS A 132 7.14 15.03 11.94
N TYR A 133 6.18 15.18 11.04
CA TYR A 133 6.10 16.36 10.20
C TYR A 133 4.96 17.25 10.66
N VAL A 134 5.34 18.42 11.14
CA VAL A 134 4.45 19.56 11.26
C VAL A 134 4.78 20.45 10.07
N ALA A 135 3.92 20.48 9.06
CA ALA A 135 4.00 21.54 8.07
C ALA A 135 3.73 22.85 8.84
N GLU A 136 4.73 23.73 8.92
CA GLU A 136 4.60 24.99 9.66
C GLU A 136 3.35 25.76 9.18
N GLY A 137 2.38 25.93 10.09
CA GLY A 137 1.12 26.65 9.83
C GLY A 137 0.09 25.91 8.96
N LEU A 138 0.34 24.65 8.56
CA LEU A 138 -0.62 23.85 7.81
C LEU A 138 -1.14 22.69 8.67
N GLU A 139 -2.32 22.88 9.25
CA GLU A 139 -3.11 21.76 9.73
C GLU A 139 -3.56 20.92 8.53
N GLY A 140 -3.37 19.60 8.58
CA GLY A 140 -3.80 18.71 7.51
C GLY A 140 -3.14 17.35 7.59
N ILE A 141 -3.49 16.48 6.66
CA ILE A 141 -3.03 15.11 6.62
C ILE A 141 -2.28 14.90 5.31
N ALA A 142 -1.05 14.42 5.41
CA ALA A 142 -0.34 13.90 4.25
C ALA A 142 -1.03 12.60 3.81
N THR A 143 -1.44 12.55 2.55
CA THR A 143 -2.29 11.46 2.03
C THR A 143 -1.53 10.50 1.14
N SER A 144 -0.41 10.94 0.54
CA SER A 144 0.39 10.06 -0.30
C SER A 144 1.84 10.51 -0.38
N LEU A 145 2.69 9.56 -0.75
CA LEU A 145 4.12 9.68 -0.84
C LEU A 145 4.59 9.20 -2.21
N THR A 146 5.35 10.03 -2.91
CA THR A 146 5.97 9.61 -4.16
C THR A 146 7.25 8.81 -3.92
N ASN A 147 7.69 8.04 -4.93
CA ASN A 147 9.01 7.42 -4.91
C ASN A 147 10.17 8.42 -4.90
N GLN A 148 9.94 9.68 -5.24
CA GLN A 148 10.95 10.73 -5.10
C GLN A 148 11.04 11.29 -3.66
N GLY A 149 10.26 10.75 -2.72
CA GLY A 149 10.17 11.25 -1.35
C GLY A 149 9.28 12.49 -1.19
N LYS A 150 8.59 12.93 -2.26
CA LYS A 150 7.66 14.06 -2.18
C LYS A 150 6.37 13.64 -1.49
N ILE A 151 5.91 14.49 -0.59
CA ILE A 151 4.68 14.32 0.19
C ILE A 151 3.58 15.11 -0.50
N LEU A 152 2.44 14.46 -0.75
CA LEU A 152 1.23 15.16 -1.16
C LEU A 152 0.38 15.35 0.09
N PHE A 153 -0.01 16.60 0.30
CA PHE A 153 -0.68 17.05 1.50
C PHE A 153 -1.96 17.77 1.12
N VAL A 154 -3.04 17.44 1.83
CA VAL A 154 -4.30 18.18 1.70
C VAL A 154 -4.41 19.11 2.91
N PRO A 155 -4.26 20.43 2.72
CA PRO A 155 -4.42 21.38 3.81
C PRO A 155 -5.86 21.39 4.29
N ARG A 156 -6.02 21.52 5.61
CA ARG A 156 -7.29 21.83 6.23
C ARG A 156 -7.66 23.27 5.87
N PRO A 157 -8.90 23.54 5.45
CA PRO A 157 -9.38 24.90 5.36
C PRO A 157 -9.34 25.52 6.75
N PRO A 158 -8.83 26.75 6.92
CA PRO A 158 -8.87 27.42 8.21
C PRO A 158 -10.33 27.54 8.69
N THR A 159 -10.57 27.26 9.97
CA THR A 159 -11.89 27.51 10.55
C THR A 159 -11.98 28.93 11.10
N PRO A 160 -13.19 29.52 11.17
CA PRO A 160 -13.38 30.89 11.68
C PRO A 160 -12.87 31.14 13.11
N ASN A 161 -12.56 30.09 13.86
CA ASN A 161 -12.05 30.16 15.22
C ASN A 161 -10.54 29.86 15.33
N ASP A 162 -9.84 29.64 14.22
CA ASP A 162 -8.39 29.44 14.23
C ASP A 162 -7.68 30.81 14.22
N PRO A 163 -6.81 31.12 15.20
CA PRO A 163 -6.13 32.41 15.29
C PRO A 163 -5.10 32.67 14.18
N GLU A 164 -4.83 31.72 13.29
CA GLU A 164 -3.81 31.80 12.22
C GLU A 164 -4.37 31.58 10.79
N SER A 165 -5.66 31.90 10.54
CA SER A 165 -6.32 31.60 9.26
C SER A 165 -5.81 32.35 8.00
N GLU A 166 -4.78 33.18 8.08
CA GLU A 166 -4.24 33.90 6.92
C GLU A 166 -3.12 33.11 6.24
N PHE A 167 -3.49 32.08 5.47
CA PHE A 167 -2.55 31.46 4.54
C PHE A 167 -2.34 32.37 3.33
N ASN A 168 -1.28 33.18 3.36
CA ASN A 168 -0.73 33.84 2.18
C ASN A 168 0.17 32.84 1.44
N GLY A 169 -0.39 32.15 0.44
CA GLY A 169 0.36 31.22 -0.40
C GLY A 169 1.52 31.92 -1.14
N PRO A 170 2.55 31.15 -1.59
CA PRO A 170 3.68 31.74 -2.30
C PRO A 170 3.23 32.32 -3.64
N THR A 171 3.62 33.58 -3.90
CA THR A 171 3.55 34.26 -5.19
C THR A 171 4.44 33.62 -6.24
#